data_AF-A0A2B7ZY91-F1
#
_entry.id   AF-A0A2B7ZY91-F1
#
_cell.length_a   1.000
_cell.length_b   1.000
_cell.length_c   1.000
_cell.angle_alpha   90.00
_cell.angle_beta   90.00
_cell.angle_gamma   90.00
#
_symmetry.space_group_name_H-M   'P 1'
#
loop_
_entity.id
_entity.type
_entity.pdbx_description
1 polymer ?
#
loop_
_entity_poly.entity_id
_entity_poly.type
_entity_poly.pdbx_seq_one_letter_code
_entity_poly.pdbx_strand_id
1 'polypeptide(L)'
;MGQKRTASMSLSIADIAKGISWMDDGSILMSPQNDAFDILVEYLNNAKKAYLEKDIEQLEQFNEAAKTNNKDKIESFLIGHYGFNQYNDGIIYAYIAGVTDLGISVLYNLDSNKIILKHIYGEPHEKFTINLEDLIHLLKRKKAMENAVAS
;
A
#
# COMPACT_ATOMS: atom_id res chain seq x y z
N MET A 1 18.86 5.99 -27.49
CA MET A 1 19.09 4.64 -26.92
C MET A 1 19.71 4.84 -25.55
N GLY A 2 19.18 4.38 -24.41
CA GLY A 2 17.98 3.61 -24.15
C GLY A 2 17.36 4.02 -22.82
N GLN A 3 16.04 3.91 -22.74
CA GLN A 3 15.31 4.01 -21.48
C GLN A 3 15.75 2.84 -20.59
N LYS A 4 16.34 3.16 -19.42
CA LYS A 4 16.51 2.17 -18.35
C LYS A 4 15.11 1.70 -17.97
N ARG A 5 14.77 0.47 -18.37
CA ARG A 5 13.60 -0.24 -17.85
C ARG A 5 13.80 -0.33 -16.34
N THR A 6 13.07 0.46 -15.56
CA THR A 6 12.92 0.19 -14.13
C THR A 6 12.19 -1.14 -14.04
N ALA A 7 12.94 -2.22 -13.81
CA ALA A 7 12.36 -3.49 -13.44
C ALA A 7 11.49 -3.22 -12.19
N SER A 8 10.21 -3.58 -12.23
CA SER A 8 9.36 -3.53 -11.04
C SER A 8 9.88 -4.60 -10.07
N MET A 9 10.90 -4.28 -9.28
CA MET A 9 11.32 -5.14 -8.19
C MET A 9 10.27 -5.03 -7.10
N SER A 10 9.53 -6.11 -6.86
CA SER A 10 8.81 -6.28 -5.60
C SER A 10 9.86 -6.46 -4.51
N LEU A 11 10.00 -5.47 -3.64
CA LEU A 11 10.96 -5.50 -2.54
C LEU A 11 10.42 -6.38 -1.41
N SER A 12 11.29 -7.16 -0.77
CA SER A 12 10.95 -7.98 0.40
C SER A 12 10.88 -7.12 1.67
N ILE A 13 10.19 -7.59 2.73
CA ILE A 13 10.22 -6.95 4.07
C ILE A 13 11.66 -6.70 4.53
N ALA A 14 12.59 -7.63 4.25
CA ALA A 14 13.98 -7.48 4.65
C ALA A 14 14.66 -6.30 3.96
N ASP A 15 14.28 -5.98 2.73
CA ASP A 15 14.81 -4.83 2.00
C ASP A 15 14.17 -3.52 2.46
N ILE A 16 12.87 -3.54 2.76
CA ILE A 16 12.14 -2.40 3.34
C ILE A 16 12.70 -2.08 4.74
N ALA A 17 12.93 -3.09 5.57
CA ALA A 17 13.39 -2.93 6.95
C ALA A 17 14.81 -2.33 7.07
N LYS A 18 15.67 -2.52 6.06
CA LYS A 18 17.02 -1.90 6.03
C LYS A 18 16.95 -0.37 5.87
N GLY A 19 15.87 0.14 5.30
CA GLY A 19 15.68 1.56 5.04
C GLY A 19 14.91 2.29 6.13
N ILE A 20 14.10 1.60 6.93
CA ILE A 20 13.18 2.19 7.91
C ILE A 20 13.83 2.37 9.28
N SER A 21 13.82 3.61 9.76
CA SER A 21 14.04 4.00 11.16
C SER A 21 12.70 4.32 11.83
N TRP A 22 12.43 3.65 12.94
CA TRP A 22 11.23 3.85 13.75
C TRP A 22 11.55 4.84 14.87
N MET A 23 10.78 5.91 14.99
CA MET A 23 11.01 6.97 15.96
C MET A 23 10.17 6.74 17.23
N ASP A 24 10.63 7.27 18.36
CA ASP A 24 9.97 7.13 19.66
C ASP A 24 8.59 7.80 19.71
N ASP A 25 8.34 8.79 18.86
CA ASP A 25 7.05 9.47 18.72
C ASP A 25 6.06 8.73 17.82
N GLY A 26 6.41 7.52 17.36
CA GLY A 26 5.60 6.72 16.46
C GLY A 26 5.82 7.03 14.98
N SER A 27 6.55 8.10 14.63
CA SER A 27 6.84 8.43 13.24
C SER A 27 7.85 7.46 12.62
N ILE A 28 7.82 7.38 11.29
CA ILE A 28 8.72 6.55 10.49
C ILE A 28 9.56 7.46 9.63
N LEU A 29 10.89 7.30 9.70
CA LEU A 29 11.84 7.91 8.79
C LEU A 29 12.44 6.83 7.91
N MET A 30 12.65 7.11 6.63
CA MET A 30 13.51 6.27 5.79
C MET A 30 14.76 7.00 5.36
N SER A 31 15.89 6.29 5.37
CA SER A 31 17.06 6.76 4.64
C SER A 31 16.74 6.71 3.14
N PRO A 32 17.01 7.77 2.36
CA PRO A 32 16.62 7.85 0.96
C PRO A 32 17.35 6.77 0.15
N GLN A 33 16.60 5.76 -0.31
CA GLN A 33 17.10 4.72 -1.21
C GLN A 33 16.44 4.77 -2.61
N ASN A 34 15.24 5.35 -2.73
CA ASN A 34 14.49 5.59 -3.97
C ASN A 34 13.25 6.46 -3.65
N ASP A 35 12.90 7.44 -4.49
CA ASP A 35 11.70 8.32 -4.38
C ASP A 35 10.40 7.52 -4.20
N ALA A 36 10.33 6.29 -4.72
CA ALA A 36 9.16 5.42 -4.55
C ALA A 36 8.90 5.04 -3.08
N PHE A 37 9.91 5.08 -2.20
CA PHE A 37 9.73 4.80 -0.78
C PHE A 37 9.04 5.92 -0.02
N ASP A 38 9.11 7.16 -0.50
CA ASP A 38 8.46 8.30 0.15
C ASP A 38 6.95 8.08 0.21
N ILE A 39 6.38 7.45 -0.82
CA ILE A 39 4.96 7.04 -0.86
C ILE A 39 4.61 6.06 0.26
N LEU A 40 5.46 5.06 0.51
CA LEU A 40 5.24 4.09 1.58
C LEU A 40 5.35 4.76 2.95
N VAL A 41 6.36 5.60 3.15
CA VAL A 41 6.57 6.33 4.41
C VAL A 41 5.43 7.29 4.69
N GLU A 42 5.03 8.06 3.68
CA GLU A 42 3.89 8.97 3.75
C GLU A 42 2.61 8.20 4.11
N TYR A 43 2.34 7.08 3.44
CA TYR A 43 1.18 6.24 3.75
C TYR A 43 1.19 5.79 5.21
N LEU A 44 2.30 5.23 5.68
CA LEU A 44 2.40 4.72 7.05
C LEU A 44 2.35 5.83 8.10
N ASN A 45 2.92 7.01 7.83
CA ASN A 45 2.85 8.16 8.74
C ASN A 45 1.45 8.79 8.78
N ASN A 46 0.73 8.78 7.65
CA ASN A 46 -0.64 9.29 7.57
C ASN A 46 -1.71 8.29 8.03
N ALA A 47 -1.34 7.02 8.23
CA ALA A 47 -2.21 6.00 8.80
C ALA A 47 -2.45 6.26 10.31
N LYS A 48 -3.25 7.30 10.60
CA LYS A 48 -3.66 7.67 11.96
C LYS A 48 -4.54 6.58 12.57
N LYS A 49 -4.53 6.48 13.90
CA LYS A 49 -5.31 5.51 14.69
C LYS A 49 -6.78 5.37 14.25
N ALA A 50 -7.43 6.48 13.85
CA ALA A 50 -8.84 6.49 13.43
C ALA A 50 -9.15 5.63 12.19
N TYR A 51 -8.17 5.42 11.29
CA TYR A 51 -8.36 4.69 10.04
C TYR A 51 -7.49 3.42 9.94
N LEU A 52 -6.44 3.33 10.76
CA LEU A 52 -5.49 2.22 10.75
C LEU A 52 -6.13 0.85 11.01
N GLU A 53 -7.08 0.76 11.94
CA GLU A 53 -7.76 -0.50 12.24
C GLU A 53 -8.65 -0.94 11.08
N LYS A 54 -9.40 -0.01 10.50
CA LYS A 54 -10.24 -0.24 9.32
C LYS A 54 -9.41 -0.68 8.11
N ASP A 55 -8.28 -0.02 7.85
CA ASP A 55 -7.38 -0.38 6.75
C ASP A 55 -6.85 -1.80 6.92
N ILE A 56 -6.41 -2.17 8.13
CA ILE A 56 -5.94 -3.54 8.42
C ILE A 56 -7.07 -4.55 8.18
N GLU A 57 -8.27 -4.31 8.70
CA GLU A 57 -9.41 -5.22 8.52
C GLU A 57 -9.78 -5.40 7.04
N GLN A 58 -9.85 -4.30 6.27
CA GLN A 58 -10.15 -4.35 4.84
C GLN A 58 -9.09 -5.12 4.05
N LEU A 59 -7.81 -4.88 4.35
CA LEU A 59 -6.71 -5.58 3.70
C LEU A 59 -6.66 -7.07 4.07
N GLU A 60 -7.00 -7.43 5.30
CA GLU A 60 -7.10 -8.83 5.73
C GLU A 60 -8.25 -9.57 5.04
N GLN A 61 -9.43 -8.95 4.94
CA GLN A 61 -10.56 -9.51 4.19
C GLN A 61 -10.20 -9.73 2.71
N PHE A 62 -9.55 -8.73 2.09
CA PHE A 62 -9.06 -8.87 0.72
C PHE A 62 -7.98 -9.95 0.59
N ASN A 63 -7.09 -10.11 1.58
CA ASN A 63 -6.04 -11.14 1.55
C ASN A 63 -6.63 -12.56 1.48
N GLU A 64 -7.74 -12.83 2.20
CA GLU A 64 -8.42 -14.12 2.13
C GLU A 64 -8.98 -14.40 0.73
N ALA A 65 -9.52 -13.38 0.04
CA ALA A 65 -9.94 -13.51 -1.35
C ALA A 65 -8.74 -13.70 -2.30
N ALA A 66 -7.67 -12.93 -2.11
CA ALA A 66 -6.47 -12.97 -2.95
C ALA A 66 -5.72 -14.31 -2.88
N LYS A 67 -5.71 -14.98 -1.70
CA LYS A 67 -5.12 -16.32 -1.51
C LYS A 67 -5.75 -17.40 -2.38
N THR A 68 -6.97 -17.20 -2.87
CA THR A 68 -7.61 -18.16 -3.79
C THR A 68 -6.90 -18.23 -5.15
N ASN A 69 -6.08 -17.22 -5.49
CA ASN A 69 -5.41 -17.04 -6.77
C ASN A 69 -6.34 -17.24 -7.98
N ASN A 70 -7.63 -16.96 -7.79
CA ASN A 70 -8.69 -17.11 -8.78
C ASN A 70 -9.22 -15.72 -9.14
N LYS A 71 -8.92 -15.28 -10.37
CA LYS A 71 -9.24 -13.92 -10.83
C LYS A 71 -10.74 -13.62 -10.73
N ASP A 72 -11.61 -14.53 -11.16
CA ASP A 72 -13.06 -14.35 -11.12
C ASP A 72 -13.60 -14.20 -9.69
N LYS A 73 -13.03 -14.95 -8.73
CA LYS A 73 -13.38 -14.83 -7.30
C LYS A 73 -12.92 -13.51 -6.72
N ILE A 74 -11.71 -13.06 -7.07
CA ILE A 74 -11.17 -11.77 -6.63
C ILE A 74 -12.03 -10.64 -7.21
N GLU A 75 -12.36 -10.67 -8.51
CA GLU A 75 -13.22 -9.68 -9.15
C GLU A 75 -14.62 -9.65 -8.55
N SER A 76 -15.24 -10.81 -8.31
CA SER A 76 -16.56 -10.89 -7.67
C SER A 76 -16.54 -10.30 -6.25
N PHE A 77 -15.48 -10.57 -5.49
CA PHE A 77 -15.27 -9.98 -4.18
C PHE A 77 -15.12 -8.46 -4.27
N LEU A 78 -14.31 -7.97 -5.22
CA LEU A 78 -14.08 -6.54 -5.45
C LEU A 78 -15.36 -5.79 -5.81
N ILE A 79 -16.17 -6.32 -6.73
CA ILE A 79 -17.45 -5.74 -7.14
C ILE A 79 -18.43 -5.61 -5.95
N GLY A 80 -18.41 -6.58 -5.02
CA GLY A 80 -19.30 -6.57 -3.86
C GLY A 80 -18.90 -5.61 -2.74
N HIS A 81 -17.62 -5.20 -2.67
CA HIS A 81 -17.06 -4.55 -1.48
C HIS A 81 -16.33 -3.23 -1.75
N TYR A 82 -15.90 -2.97 -2.98
CA TYR A 82 -14.95 -1.89 -3.28
C TYR A 82 -15.32 -1.09 -4.54
N GLY A 83 -14.80 0.14 -4.61
CA GLY A 83 -14.91 0.99 -5.80
C GLY A 83 -13.78 0.74 -6.81
N PHE A 84 -14.06 0.99 -8.09
CA PHE A 84 -13.08 0.92 -9.17
C PHE A 84 -12.77 2.30 -9.71
N ASN A 85 -11.49 2.59 -9.87
CA ASN A 85 -11.01 3.84 -10.48
C ASN A 85 -10.08 3.50 -11.64
N GLN A 86 -10.30 4.19 -12.76
CA GLN A 86 -9.33 4.22 -13.86
C GLN A 86 -8.52 5.50 -13.73
N TYR A 87 -7.20 5.38 -13.70
CA TYR A 87 -6.30 6.53 -13.63
C TYR A 87 -5.77 6.86 -15.04
N ASN A 88 -5.01 7.96 -15.16
CA ASN A 88 -4.50 8.51 -16.44
C ASN A 88 -3.58 7.56 -17.23
N ASP A 89 -3.16 6.44 -16.63
CA ASP A 89 -2.39 5.37 -17.28
C ASP A 89 -3.27 4.36 -18.05
N GLY A 90 -4.59 4.52 -18.00
CA GLY A 90 -5.56 3.62 -18.64
C GLY A 90 -5.76 2.30 -17.90
N ILE A 91 -5.09 2.07 -16.77
CA ILE A 91 -5.21 0.84 -15.98
C ILE A 91 -6.38 0.97 -15.00
N ILE A 92 -7.17 -0.09 -14.90
CA ILE A 92 -8.26 -0.19 -13.92
C ILE A 92 -7.69 -0.72 -12.61
N TYR A 93 -7.93 0.04 -11.54
CA TYR A 93 -7.56 -0.32 -10.19
C TYR A 93 -8.80 -0.47 -9.32
N ALA A 94 -8.79 -1.49 -8.47
CA ALA A 94 -9.74 -1.54 -7.37
C ALA A 94 -9.14 -0.86 -6.14
N TYR A 95 -9.92 0.02 -5.51
CA TYR A 95 -9.53 0.67 -4.26
C TYR A 95 -9.78 -0.28 -3.09
N ILE A 96 -8.74 -0.72 -2.39
CA ILE A 96 -8.89 -1.75 -1.34
C ILE A 96 -8.64 -1.26 0.09
N ALA A 97 -7.97 -0.11 0.28
CA ALA A 97 -7.79 0.58 1.58
C ALA A 97 -7.19 1.99 1.40
N GLY A 98 -7.02 2.73 2.50
CA GLY A 98 -6.34 4.02 2.54
C GLY A 98 -7.27 5.22 2.67
N VAL A 99 -6.82 6.39 2.20
CA VAL A 99 -7.61 7.63 2.20
C VAL A 99 -7.87 8.08 0.76
N THR A 100 -9.12 8.41 0.44
CA THR A 100 -9.57 8.78 -0.91
C THR A 100 -9.36 10.24 -1.26
N ASP A 101 -9.29 11.13 -0.26
CA ASP A 101 -9.54 12.56 -0.52
C ASP A 101 -8.28 13.42 -0.43
N LEU A 102 -7.25 12.98 0.32
CA LEU A 102 -6.02 13.78 0.57
C LEU A 102 -4.77 12.92 0.91
N GLY A 103 -4.69 11.67 0.43
CA GLY A 103 -3.57 10.81 0.83
C GLY A 103 -3.25 9.67 -0.13
N ILE A 104 -2.43 8.76 0.37
CA ILE A 104 -2.05 7.54 -0.35
C ILE A 104 -3.19 6.52 -0.29
N SER A 105 -3.59 6.04 -1.46
CA SER A 105 -4.56 4.96 -1.61
C SER A 105 -3.84 3.63 -1.82
N VAL A 106 -4.42 2.55 -1.28
CA VAL A 106 -3.99 1.18 -1.56
C VAL A 106 -4.86 0.62 -2.67
N LEU A 107 -4.22 0.33 -3.79
CA LEU A 107 -4.86 -0.06 -5.05
C LEU A 107 -4.47 -1.49 -5.42
N TYR A 108 -5.43 -2.24 -5.96
CA TYR A 108 -5.19 -3.55 -6.57
C TYR A 108 -5.24 -3.45 -8.09
N ASN A 109 -4.18 -3.91 -8.76
CA ASN A 109 -4.12 -4.00 -10.22
C ASN A 109 -4.70 -5.36 -10.68
N LEU A 110 -5.85 -5.32 -11.36
CA LEU A 110 -6.58 -6.49 -11.85
C LEU A 110 -5.82 -7.34 -12.89
N ASP A 111 -4.91 -6.71 -13.64
CA ASP A 111 -4.19 -7.39 -14.73
C ASP A 111 -2.90 -8.03 -14.24
N SER A 112 -2.19 -7.37 -13.33
CA SER A 112 -0.89 -7.83 -12.84
C SER A 112 -0.91 -8.47 -11.46
N ASN A 113 -2.07 -8.52 -10.79
CA ASN A 113 -2.23 -9.07 -9.44
C ASN A 113 -1.24 -8.46 -8.44
N LYS A 114 -1.13 -7.13 -8.44
CA LYS A 114 -0.17 -6.36 -7.63
C LYS A 114 -0.89 -5.34 -6.75
N ILE A 115 -0.36 -5.14 -5.54
CA ILE A 115 -0.75 -4.04 -4.67
C ILE A 115 0.12 -2.84 -4.98
N ILE A 116 -0.53 -1.69 -5.11
CA ILE A 116 0.10 -0.42 -5.44
C ILE A 116 -0.33 0.63 -4.43
N LEU A 117 0.63 1.32 -3.85
CA LEU A 117 0.42 2.58 -3.15
C LEU A 117 0.56 3.73 -4.14
N LYS A 118 -0.41 4.63 -4.18
CA LYS A 118 -0.38 5.79 -5.08
C LYS A 118 -1.01 7.01 -4.40
N HIS A 119 -0.37 8.17 -4.57
CA HIS A 119 -0.94 9.46 -4.19
C HIS A 119 -2.01 9.90 -5.21
N ILE A 120 -3.14 10.42 -4.73
CA ILE A 120 -4.25 10.86 -5.60
C ILE A 120 -3.86 11.96 -6.60
N TYR A 121 -2.94 12.84 -6.19
CA TYR A 121 -2.36 13.91 -7.03
C TYR A 121 -1.00 13.53 -7.63
N GLY A 122 -0.51 12.32 -7.36
CA GLY A 122 0.81 11.90 -7.83
C GLY A 122 0.80 11.60 -9.32
N GLU A 123 1.91 11.92 -9.98
CA GLU A 123 2.12 11.60 -11.40
C GLU A 123 1.92 10.08 -11.65
N PRO A 124 1.60 9.63 -12.88
CA PRO A 124 1.34 8.22 -13.16
C PRO A 124 2.47 7.25 -12.76
N HIS A 125 3.70 7.75 -12.68
CA HIS A 125 4.91 7.00 -12.31
C HIS A 125 5.21 7.01 -10.81
N GLU A 126 4.54 7.85 -10.02
CA GLU A 126 4.67 7.90 -8.56
C GLU A 126 3.78 6.82 -7.94
N LYS A 127 4.30 5.59 -7.98
CA LYS A 127 3.66 4.39 -7.45
C LYS A 127 4.67 3.54 -6.72
N PHE A 128 4.25 2.95 -5.62
CA PHE A 128 5.04 1.95 -4.91
C PHE A 128 4.35 0.59 -4.96
N THR A 129 5.02 -0.43 -5.50
CA THR A 129 4.49 -1.80 -5.51
C THR A 129 4.94 -2.52 -4.26
N ILE A 130 4.01 -3.16 -3.56
CA ILE A 130 4.28 -3.91 -2.32
C ILE A 130 3.52 -5.25 -2.33
N ASN A 131 4.00 -6.25 -1.59
CA ASN A 131 3.20 -7.44 -1.33
C ASN A 131 2.11 -7.11 -0.30
N LEU A 132 0.92 -7.71 -0.44
CA LEU A 132 -0.20 -7.45 0.46
C LEU A 132 0.13 -7.81 1.91
N GLU A 133 0.74 -8.97 2.13
CA GLU A 133 1.09 -9.45 3.47
C GLU A 133 2.13 -8.55 4.15
N ASP A 134 3.10 -8.04 3.38
CA ASP A 134 4.12 -7.12 3.86
C ASP A 134 3.50 -5.79 4.30
N LEU A 135 2.54 -5.27 3.53
CA LEU A 135 1.80 -4.06 3.87
C LEU A 135 0.99 -4.24 5.17
N ILE A 136 0.25 -5.35 5.30
CA ILE A 136 -0.51 -5.68 6.50
C ILE A 136 0.43 -5.79 7.72
N HIS A 137 1.59 -6.42 7.55
CA HIS A 137 2.58 -6.54 8.62
C HIS A 137 3.10 -5.18 9.09
N LEU A 138 3.43 -4.29 8.17
CA LEU A 138 3.88 -2.92 8.47
C LEU A 138 2.80 -2.12 9.21
N LEU A 139 1.54 -2.20 8.78
CA LEU A 139 0.42 -1.51 9.43
C LEU A 139 0.17 -2.04 10.85
N LYS A 140 0.23 -3.37 11.07
CA LYS A 140 0.13 -3.96 12.41
C LYS A 140 1.26 -3.49 13.33
N ARG A 141 2.47 -3.38 12.81
CA ARG A 141 3.61 -2.84 13.55
C ARG A 141 3.41 -1.37 13.91
N LYS A 142 2.94 -0.55 12.96
CA LYS A 142 2.57 0.85 13.21
C LYS A 142 1.48 0.96 14.30
N LYS A 143 0.45 0.11 14.24
CA LYS A 143 -0.62 0.07 15.26
C LYS A 143 -0.08 -0.21 16.65
N ALA A 144 0.85 -1.17 16.78
CA ALA A 144 1.47 -1.49 18.06
C ALA A 144 2.23 -0.29 18.64
N MET A 145 2.91 0.49 17.79
CA MET A 145 3.66 1.67 18.22
C MET A 145 2.74 2.83 18.64
N GLU A 146 1.69 3.14 17.87
CA GLU A 146 0.70 4.15 18.24
C GLU A 146 0.05 3.85 19.60
N ASN A 147 -0.17 2.58 19.91
CA ASN A 147 -0.67 2.18 21.21
C ASN A 147 0.37 2.34 22.33
N ALA A 148 1.65 2.08 22.06
CA ALA A 148 2.73 2.25 23.03
C ALA A 148 2.99 3.72 23.38
N VAL A 149 2.88 4.64 22.41
CA VAL A 149 3.03 6.09 22.64
C VAL A 149 1.86 6.68 23.42
N ALA A 150 0.66 6.10 23.29
CA ALA A 150 -0.53 6.53 24.01
C ALA A 150 -0.66 5.95 25.44
N SER A 151 0.29 5.11 25.87
CA SER A 151 0.34 4.45 27.18
C SER A 151 1.21 5.22 28.16
#